data_AF-A0A0S2K9R8-F1
#
_entry.id   AF-A0A0S2K9R8-F1
#
_cell.length_a   1.000
_cell.length_b   1.000
_cell.length_c   1.000
_cell.angle_alpha   90.00
_cell.angle_beta   90.00
_cell.angle_gamma   90.00
#
_symmetry.space_group_name_H-M   'P 1'
#
loop_
_entity.id
_entity.type
_entity.pdbx_description
1 polymer ?
#
loop_
_entity_poly.entity_id
_entity_poly.type
_entity_poly.pdbx_seq_one_letter_code
_entity_poly.pdbx_strand_id
1 'polypeptide(L)'
;MKLNFNSWMQDADRCINSAIAECFNSGQIGGWQENHITTEILKGLVGIGVEFEWEQYAQRIKWEAYKLAGNLEHSNGDIGLLVNVRLSGETFVKGVAFYEAKKQYFDPAGKAIGFKSINVDQLSRIRDATHASSVLFYDVDISESRACATSVQAVFVHELAKGDLLKFSCRLVTHYGCFWVYSLGQNFRGFGLDHSEEAVKALEEYAASKYAPSVLLNVGVGMTSILEPVLDGFCASLDNYEQVLAKQTESPDPEEPGHLDDSYDR
;
A
#
# COMPACT_ATOMS: atom_id res chain seq x y z
N MET A 1 -10.19 11.56 -11.43
CA MET A 1 -11.42 11.89 -10.66
C MET A 1 -11.10 13.02 -9.70
N LYS A 2 -11.99 14.01 -9.50
CA LYS A 2 -11.79 15.04 -8.46
C LYS A 2 -12.50 14.64 -7.18
N LEU A 3 -11.82 14.76 -6.04
CA LEU A 3 -12.34 14.39 -4.73
C LEU A 3 -12.21 15.54 -3.75
N ASN A 4 -13.27 15.75 -2.98
CA ASN A 4 -13.20 16.60 -1.81
C ASN A 4 -12.42 15.90 -0.70
N PHE A 5 -11.39 16.54 -0.15
CA PHE A 5 -10.55 15.94 0.91
C PHE A 5 -11.34 15.48 2.14
N ASN A 6 -12.32 16.27 2.60
CA ASN A 6 -13.10 15.92 3.78
C ASN A 6 -14.07 14.76 3.51
N SER A 7 -14.73 14.75 2.35
CA SER A 7 -15.60 13.65 1.97
C SER A 7 -14.79 12.36 1.80
N TRP A 8 -13.63 12.43 1.16
CA TRP A 8 -12.73 11.29 1.03
C TRP A 8 -12.30 10.75 2.40
N MET A 9 -11.92 11.60 3.35
CA MET A 9 -11.58 11.16 4.70
C MET A 9 -12.76 10.45 5.38
N GLN A 10 -13.99 10.94 5.21
CA GLN A 10 -15.16 10.29 5.80
C GLN A 10 -15.45 8.92 5.17
N ASP A 11 -15.33 8.81 3.85
CA ASP A 11 -15.56 7.55 3.15
C ASP A 11 -14.46 6.53 3.44
N ALA A 12 -13.20 6.98 3.48
CA ALA A 12 -12.07 6.14 3.87
C ALA A 12 -12.17 5.68 5.33
N ASP A 13 -12.51 6.55 6.28
CA ASP A 13 -12.70 6.18 7.68
C ASP A 13 -13.84 5.17 7.85
N ARG A 14 -14.98 5.39 7.18
CA ARG A 14 -16.10 4.44 7.18
C ARG A 14 -15.66 3.09 6.62
N CYS A 15 -14.95 3.09 5.49
CA CYS A 15 -14.44 1.89 4.86
C CYS A 15 -13.51 1.09 5.79
N ILE A 16 -12.53 1.78 6.40
CA ILE A 16 -11.59 1.19 7.36
C ILE A 16 -12.35 0.57 8.54
N ASN A 17 -13.25 1.35 9.16
CA ASN A 17 -13.94 0.93 10.38
C ASN A 17 -14.93 -0.20 10.11
N SER A 18 -15.63 -0.19 8.96
CA SER A 18 -16.48 -1.29 8.52
C SER A 18 -15.69 -2.58 8.32
N ALA A 19 -14.55 -2.53 7.62
CA ALA A 19 -13.72 -3.71 7.39
C ALA A 19 -13.22 -4.32 8.72
N ILE A 20 -12.78 -3.48 9.68
CA ILE A 20 -12.36 -3.93 11.01
C ILE A 20 -13.52 -4.56 11.77
N ALA A 21 -14.70 -3.92 11.77
CA ALA A 21 -15.87 -4.43 12.45
C ALA A 21 -16.34 -5.78 11.88
N GLU A 22 -16.34 -5.93 10.56
CA GLU A 22 -16.69 -7.18 9.88
C GLU A 22 -15.70 -8.31 10.21
N CYS A 23 -14.40 -8.02 10.19
CA CYS A 23 -13.36 -8.97 10.61
C CYS A 23 -13.51 -9.38 12.08
N PHE A 24 -13.85 -8.44 12.95
CA PHE A 24 -14.09 -8.73 14.37
C PHE A 24 -15.32 -9.60 14.58
N ASN A 25 -16.44 -9.28 13.92
CA ASN A 25 -17.71 -10.02 14.00
C ASN A 25 -17.64 -11.42 13.37
N SER A 26 -16.67 -11.65 12.49
CA SER A 26 -16.33 -12.97 11.95
C SER A 26 -15.23 -13.68 12.75
N GLY A 27 -14.89 -13.20 13.95
CA GLY A 27 -13.83 -13.73 14.80
C GLY A 27 -13.94 -15.24 15.10
N GLN A 28 -15.15 -15.76 15.30
CA GLN A 28 -15.41 -17.19 15.54
C GLN A 28 -14.97 -18.12 14.40
N ILE A 29 -14.90 -17.60 13.17
CA ILE A 29 -14.41 -18.33 11.99
C ILE A 29 -12.99 -17.87 11.59
N GLY A 30 -12.30 -17.15 12.47
CA GLY A 30 -10.94 -16.68 12.24
C GLY A 30 -10.83 -15.33 11.53
N GLY A 31 -11.89 -14.52 11.48
CA GLY A 31 -11.86 -13.19 10.86
C GLY A 31 -10.95 -12.18 11.58
N TRP A 32 -10.76 -12.31 12.90
CA TRP A 32 -9.90 -11.41 13.68
C TRP A 32 -8.41 -11.78 13.54
N GLN A 33 -7.88 -11.70 12.32
CA GLN A 33 -6.48 -11.96 11.98
C GLN A 33 -5.87 -10.76 11.27
N GLU A 34 -4.69 -10.36 11.69
CA GLU A 34 -4.02 -9.11 11.28
C GLU A 34 -3.90 -9.00 9.76
N ASN A 35 -3.35 -10.03 9.11
CA ASN A 35 -3.24 -10.07 7.64
C ASN A 35 -4.59 -9.97 6.93
N HIS A 36 -5.64 -10.58 7.48
CA HIS A 36 -6.97 -10.53 6.88
C HIS A 36 -7.57 -9.12 7.02
N ILE A 37 -7.51 -8.53 8.22
CA ILE A 37 -7.96 -7.16 8.50
C ILE A 37 -7.26 -6.18 7.54
N THR A 38 -5.93 -6.24 7.45
CA THR A 38 -5.14 -5.41 6.54
C THR A 38 -5.62 -5.57 5.09
N THR A 39 -5.83 -6.80 4.65
CA THR A 39 -6.25 -7.09 3.27
C THR A 39 -7.62 -6.49 2.95
N GLU A 40 -8.61 -6.66 3.84
CA GLU A 40 -9.96 -6.13 3.61
C GLU A 40 -9.98 -4.61 3.62
N ILE A 41 -9.21 -3.98 4.51
CA ILE A 41 -9.07 -2.51 4.51
C ILE A 41 -8.44 -2.02 3.19
N LEU A 42 -7.33 -2.61 2.76
CA LEU A 42 -6.64 -2.19 1.53
C LEU A 42 -7.52 -2.38 0.29
N LYS A 43 -8.27 -3.49 0.18
CA LYS A 43 -9.27 -3.69 -0.88
C LYS A 43 -10.31 -2.59 -0.89
N GLY A 44 -10.85 -2.25 0.28
CA GLY A 44 -11.84 -1.20 0.42
C GLY A 44 -11.31 0.17 0.01
N LEU A 45 -10.10 0.54 0.46
CA LEU A 45 -9.45 1.80 0.08
C LEU A 45 -9.18 1.88 -1.43
N VAL A 46 -8.72 0.79 -2.06
CA VAL A 46 -8.56 0.71 -3.52
C VAL A 46 -9.91 0.92 -4.23
N GLY A 47 -11.01 0.40 -3.67
CA GLY A 47 -12.36 0.61 -4.18
C GLY A 47 -12.85 2.06 -4.13
N ILE A 48 -12.29 2.90 -3.26
CA ILE A 48 -12.57 4.35 -3.23
C ILE A 48 -11.86 5.06 -4.39
N GLY A 49 -10.66 4.59 -4.76
CA GLY A 49 -9.90 5.07 -5.90
C GLY A 49 -8.40 5.16 -5.63
N VAL A 50 -7.61 4.69 -6.58
CA VAL A 50 -6.13 4.71 -6.55
C VAL A 50 -5.53 5.94 -7.21
N GLU A 51 -6.36 6.71 -7.92
CA GLU A 51 -5.94 7.90 -8.63
C GLU A 51 -7.01 9.01 -8.60
N PHE A 52 -6.62 10.19 -8.11
CA PHE A 52 -7.54 11.32 -7.96
C PHE A 52 -6.79 12.66 -7.86
N GLU A 53 -7.53 13.74 -8.01
CA GLU A 53 -7.10 15.11 -7.74
C GLU A 53 -7.91 15.65 -6.57
N TRP A 54 -7.27 16.37 -5.65
CA TRP A 54 -8.02 17.05 -4.60
C TRP A 54 -8.73 18.28 -5.16
N GLU A 55 -9.99 18.52 -4.78
CA GLU A 55 -10.68 19.76 -5.16
C GLU A 55 -9.99 21.00 -4.56
N GLN A 56 -9.46 20.85 -3.35
CA GLN A 56 -8.83 21.92 -2.58
C GLN A 56 -7.36 22.16 -2.92
N TYR A 57 -6.70 21.24 -3.63
CA TYR A 57 -5.26 21.31 -3.91
C TYR A 57 -4.99 20.99 -5.38
N ALA A 58 -4.11 21.74 -6.04
CA ALA A 58 -3.75 21.54 -7.44
C ALA A 58 -2.81 20.33 -7.67
N GLN A 59 -2.98 19.26 -6.91
CA GLN A 59 -2.15 18.06 -6.95
C GLN A 59 -2.98 16.88 -7.48
N ARG A 60 -2.40 16.12 -8.40
CA ARG A 60 -2.90 14.80 -8.80
C ARG A 60 -2.11 13.73 -8.07
N ILE A 61 -2.81 12.77 -7.50
CA ILE A 61 -2.29 11.71 -6.66
C ILE A 61 -2.56 10.41 -7.36
N LYS A 62 -1.53 9.56 -7.46
CA LYS A 62 -1.67 8.13 -7.71
C LYS A 62 -0.98 7.40 -6.58
N TRP A 63 -1.60 6.36 -6.06
CA TRP A 63 -1.02 5.58 -5.00
C TRP A 63 -1.27 4.09 -5.20
N GLU A 64 -0.37 3.29 -4.65
CA GLU A 64 -0.43 1.83 -4.65
C GLU A 64 -0.06 1.34 -3.25
N ALA A 65 -0.70 0.27 -2.79
CA ALA A 65 -0.36 -0.35 -1.51
C ALA A 65 -0.10 -1.84 -1.69
N TYR A 66 0.87 -2.34 -0.93
CA TYR A 66 1.30 -3.73 -0.99
C TYR A 66 1.39 -4.30 0.42
N LYS A 67 0.86 -5.52 0.61
CA LYS A 67 1.24 -6.35 1.76
C LYS A 67 2.65 -6.86 1.50
N LEU A 68 3.57 -6.47 2.37
CA LEU A 68 4.97 -6.86 2.28
C LEU A 68 5.15 -8.28 2.82
N ALA A 69 6.17 -8.96 2.30
CA ALA A 69 6.61 -10.28 2.75
C ALA A 69 8.14 -10.39 2.73
N GLY A 70 8.69 -11.24 3.59
CA GLY A 70 10.13 -11.57 3.59
C GLY A 70 11.00 -10.42 4.09
N ASN A 71 12.12 -10.15 3.43
CA ASN A 71 13.10 -9.16 3.92
C ASN A 71 12.52 -7.75 3.96
N LEU A 72 11.69 -7.35 2.98
CA LEU A 72 11.13 -6.01 2.96
C LEU A 72 10.11 -5.80 4.09
N GLU A 73 9.31 -6.82 4.39
CA GLU A 73 8.41 -6.84 5.55
C GLU A 73 9.18 -6.76 6.86
N HIS A 74 10.25 -7.55 6.97
CA HIS A 74 11.07 -7.59 8.17
C HIS A 74 11.73 -6.24 8.49
N SER A 75 12.11 -5.49 7.45
CA SER A 75 12.83 -4.23 7.58
C SER A 75 11.92 -3.00 7.65
N ASN A 76 10.73 -3.03 7.04
CA ASN A 76 9.88 -1.84 6.92
C ASN A 76 8.47 -2.02 7.51
N GLY A 77 8.07 -3.25 7.80
CA GLY A 77 6.78 -3.60 8.38
C GLY A 77 5.81 -4.23 7.37
N ASP A 78 4.59 -4.46 7.82
CA ASP A 78 3.58 -5.23 7.09
C ASP A 78 3.12 -4.64 5.75
N ILE A 79 3.07 -3.32 5.62
CA ILE A 79 2.44 -2.61 4.49
C ILE A 79 3.41 -1.59 3.93
N GLY A 80 3.56 -1.55 2.60
CA GLY A 80 4.23 -0.47 1.88
C GLY A 80 3.20 0.31 1.05
N LEU A 81 3.21 1.63 1.18
CA LEU A 81 2.39 2.57 0.43
C LEU A 81 3.30 3.38 -0.50
N LEU A 82 3.16 3.21 -1.81
CA LEU A 82 3.84 4.01 -2.81
C LEU A 82 2.92 5.15 -3.25
N VAL A 83 3.37 6.39 -3.15
CA VAL A 83 2.59 7.58 -3.51
C VAL A 83 3.36 8.39 -4.55
N ASN A 84 2.67 8.74 -5.63
CA ASN A 84 3.15 9.65 -6.66
C ASN A 84 2.25 10.89 -6.69
N VAL A 85 2.83 12.05 -6.36
CA VAL A 85 2.16 13.34 -6.34
C VAL A 85 2.67 14.19 -7.50
N ARG A 86 1.80 14.47 -8.48
CA ARG A 86 2.09 15.43 -9.56
C ARG A 86 1.85 16.84 -9.05
N LEU A 87 2.91 17.64 -8.99
CA LEU A 87 2.88 19.04 -8.55
C LEU A 87 2.58 20.01 -9.69
N SER A 88 3.09 19.71 -10.89
CA SER A 88 2.83 20.47 -12.11
C SER A 88 3.04 19.57 -13.33
N GLY A 89 2.79 20.08 -14.54
CA GLY A 89 2.85 19.34 -15.82
C GLY A 89 3.83 18.16 -15.84
N GLU A 90 5.12 18.40 -15.67
CA GLU A 90 6.15 17.35 -15.72
C GLU A 90 6.83 17.11 -14.36
N THR A 91 6.38 17.76 -13.29
CA THR A 91 7.01 17.67 -11.96
C THR A 91 6.25 16.72 -11.07
N PHE A 92 6.95 15.68 -10.61
CA PHE A 92 6.41 14.65 -9.74
C PHE A 92 7.25 14.51 -8.47
N VAL A 93 6.59 14.18 -7.38
CA VAL A 93 7.24 13.75 -6.13
C VAL A 93 6.75 12.35 -5.83
N LYS A 94 7.68 11.40 -5.84
CA LYS A 94 7.42 10.03 -5.44
C LYS A 94 7.90 9.84 -4.00
N GLY A 95 7.20 9.03 -3.23
CA GLY A 95 7.62 8.68 -1.89
C GLY A 95 6.89 7.45 -1.38
N VAL A 96 7.46 6.85 -0.35
CA VAL A 96 6.91 5.65 0.28
C VAL A 96 6.58 5.89 1.74
N ALA A 97 5.60 5.17 2.26
CA ALA A 97 5.37 5.07 3.69
C ALA A 97 5.09 3.62 4.07
N PHE A 98 5.51 3.26 5.27
CA PHE A 98 5.41 1.89 5.75
C PHE A 98 4.61 1.80 7.03
N TYR A 99 3.90 0.68 7.18
CA TYR A 99 3.09 0.42 8.36
C TYR A 99 3.30 -1.00 8.89
N GLU A 100 3.63 -1.12 10.17
CA GLU A 100 3.60 -2.37 10.94
C GLU A 100 2.22 -2.54 11.55
N ALA A 101 1.45 -3.53 11.14
CA ALA A 101 0.09 -3.75 11.62
C ALA A 101 0.10 -4.48 12.96
N LYS A 102 -0.75 -4.08 13.90
CA LYS A 102 -0.92 -4.72 15.21
C LYS A 102 -2.39 -4.74 15.62
N LYS A 103 -2.94 -5.93 15.84
CA LYS A 103 -4.33 -6.07 16.34
C LYS A 103 -4.43 -6.02 17.87
N GLN A 104 -5.53 -5.49 18.36
CA GLN A 104 -5.92 -5.58 19.77
C GLN A 104 -6.24 -7.02 20.15
N TYR A 105 -5.78 -7.45 21.32
CA TYR A 105 -6.20 -8.72 21.91
C TYR A 105 -7.26 -8.48 22.97
N PHE A 106 -8.14 -9.45 23.14
CA PHE A 106 -9.24 -9.42 24.10
C PHE A 106 -9.19 -10.65 24.99
N ASP A 107 -9.63 -10.52 26.24
CA ASP A 107 -9.88 -11.66 27.11
C ASP A 107 -11.23 -12.33 26.79
N PRO A 108 -11.56 -13.49 27.41
CA PRO A 108 -12.84 -14.15 27.17
C PRO A 108 -14.09 -13.33 27.55
N ALA A 109 -13.95 -12.28 28.36
CA ALA A 109 -15.03 -11.36 28.71
C ALA A 109 -15.14 -10.19 27.72
N GLY A 110 -14.32 -10.16 26.68
CA GLY A 110 -14.29 -9.08 25.67
C GLY A 110 -13.53 -7.84 26.12
N LYS A 111 -12.79 -7.88 27.24
CA LYS A 111 -11.99 -6.74 27.68
C LYS A 111 -10.68 -6.68 26.90
N ALA A 112 -10.33 -5.50 26.41
CA ALA A 112 -9.05 -5.25 25.77
C ALA A 112 -7.88 -5.56 26.73
N ILE A 113 -6.91 -6.35 26.25
CA ILE A 113 -5.70 -6.77 26.98
C ILE A 113 -4.39 -6.33 26.32
N GLY A 114 -4.48 -5.51 25.26
CA GLY A 114 -3.33 -4.86 24.64
C GLY A 114 -2.85 -5.52 23.35
N PHE A 115 -1.93 -4.82 22.67
CA PHE A 115 -1.30 -5.23 21.42
C PHE A 115 -0.12 -6.17 21.69
N LYS A 116 -0.43 -7.43 22.01
CA LYS A 116 0.55 -8.42 22.49
C LYS A 116 1.63 -8.82 21.46
N SER A 117 1.37 -8.59 20.17
CA SER A 117 2.29 -8.93 19.08
C SER A 117 3.37 -7.87 18.83
N ILE A 118 3.41 -6.78 19.61
CA ILE A 118 4.47 -5.77 19.50
C ILE A 118 5.82 -6.41 19.83
N ASN A 119 6.78 -6.27 18.91
CA ASN A 119 8.13 -6.78 19.03
C ASN A 119 9.14 -5.61 18.98
N VAL A 120 9.89 -5.41 20.08
CA VAL A 120 10.85 -4.29 20.21
C VAL A 120 11.98 -4.39 19.19
N ASP A 121 12.52 -5.59 18.95
CA ASP A 121 13.63 -5.78 18.02
C ASP A 121 13.20 -5.49 16.58
N GLN A 122 11.98 -5.90 16.22
CA GLN A 122 11.40 -5.57 14.91
C GLN A 122 11.20 -4.06 14.76
N LEU A 123 10.63 -3.41 15.78
CA LEU A 123 10.45 -1.95 15.76
C LEU A 123 11.78 -1.19 15.70
N SER A 124 12.85 -1.70 16.31
CA SER A 124 14.19 -1.10 16.18
C SER A 124 14.66 -1.16 14.72
N ARG A 125 14.52 -2.31 14.05
CA ARG A 125 14.90 -2.44 12.63
C ARG A 125 14.10 -1.49 11.74
N ILE A 126 12.78 -1.44 11.94
CA ILE A 126 11.88 -0.56 11.18
C ILE A 126 12.24 0.92 11.38
N ARG A 127 12.46 1.33 12.63
CA ARG A 127 12.90 2.70 12.96
C ARG A 127 14.21 3.06 12.27
N ASP A 128 15.17 2.14 12.26
CA ASP A 128 16.51 2.38 11.72
C ASP A 128 16.53 2.35 10.19
N ALA A 129 15.53 1.72 9.55
CA ALA A 129 15.39 1.65 8.10
C ALA A 129 14.82 2.95 7.49
N THR A 130 13.80 3.55 8.11
CA THR A 130 13.11 4.72 7.55
C THR A 130 12.35 5.53 8.60
N HIS A 131 12.36 6.86 8.44
CA HIS A 131 11.54 7.78 9.24
C HIS A 131 10.06 7.74 8.87
N ALA A 132 9.70 7.19 7.70
CA ALA A 132 8.33 7.14 7.20
C ALA A 132 7.60 5.84 7.59
N SER A 133 7.87 5.36 8.81
CA SER A 133 7.31 4.12 9.35
C SER A 133 6.41 4.39 10.55
N SER A 134 5.23 3.76 10.56
CA SER A 134 4.28 3.85 11.67
C SER A 134 3.78 2.46 12.08
N VAL A 135 3.37 2.30 13.33
CA VAL A 135 2.60 1.14 13.78
C VAL A 135 1.11 1.45 13.61
N LEU A 136 0.40 0.57 12.93
CA LEU A 136 -1.02 0.64 12.65
C LEU A 136 -1.78 -0.30 13.60
N PHE A 137 -2.53 0.30 14.51
CA PHE A 137 -3.29 -0.41 15.54
C PHE A 137 -4.74 -0.61 15.12
N TYR A 138 -5.18 -1.87 15.06
CA TYR A 138 -6.58 -2.23 14.86
C TYR A 138 -7.26 -2.51 16.19
N ASP A 139 -8.32 -1.78 16.51
CA ASP A 139 -9.05 -1.93 17.77
C ASP A 139 -10.57 -1.93 17.54
N VAL A 140 -11.27 -2.59 18.47
CA VAL A 140 -12.71 -2.56 18.61
C VAL A 140 -13.06 -2.27 20.06
N ASP A 141 -13.69 -1.13 20.28
CA ASP A 141 -14.36 -0.81 21.53
C ASP A 141 -15.75 -1.45 21.56
N ILE A 142 -15.85 -2.59 22.26
CA ILE A 142 -17.12 -3.29 22.45
C ILE A 142 -18.11 -2.42 23.24
N SER A 143 -17.63 -1.63 24.21
CA SER A 143 -18.51 -0.80 25.06
C SER A 143 -19.10 0.38 24.29
N GLU A 144 -18.34 0.94 23.36
CA GLU A 144 -18.79 2.04 22.48
C GLU A 144 -19.33 1.55 21.13
N SER A 145 -19.31 0.23 20.88
CA SER A 145 -19.65 -0.37 19.58
C SER A 145 -18.90 0.29 18.41
N ARG A 146 -17.61 0.53 18.59
CA ARG A 146 -16.78 1.29 17.65
C ARG A 146 -15.55 0.52 17.23
N ALA A 147 -15.31 0.40 15.93
CA ALA A 147 -14.04 -0.03 15.37
C ALA A 147 -13.18 1.19 15.01
N CYS A 148 -11.86 1.06 15.11
CA CYS A 148 -10.95 2.10 14.65
C CYS A 148 -9.59 1.54 14.22
N ALA A 149 -8.95 2.27 13.30
CA ALA A 149 -7.53 2.13 13.00
C ALA A 149 -6.78 3.39 13.45
N THR A 150 -5.72 3.21 14.23
CA THR A 150 -4.87 4.33 14.70
C THR A 150 -3.44 4.11 14.26
N SER A 151 -2.79 5.14 13.74
CA SER A 151 -1.37 5.10 13.41
C SER A 151 -0.55 5.89 14.42
N VAL A 152 0.56 5.32 14.89
CA VAL A 152 1.54 5.97 15.75
C VAL A 152 2.92 5.78 15.14
N GLN A 153 3.76 6.81 15.12
CA GLN A 153 5.11 6.72 14.56
C GLN A 153 5.91 5.58 15.20
N ALA A 154 6.60 4.77 14.39
CA ALA A 154 7.26 3.55 14.86
C ALA A 154 8.33 3.84 15.92
N VAL A 155 9.07 4.94 15.75
CA VAL A 155 10.03 5.44 16.75
C VAL A 155 9.37 5.68 18.12
N PHE A 156 8.15 6.21 18.14
CA PHE A 156 7.45 6.52 19.38
C PHE A 156 7.00 5.24 20.07
N VAL A 157 6.42 4.29 19.32
CA VAL A 157 6.02 2.98 19.85
C VAL A 157 7.24 2.20 20.35
N HIS A 158 8.36 2.27 19.65
CA HIS A 158 9.63 1.67 20.07
C HIS A 158 10.06 2.20 21.46
N GLU A 159 10.09 3.52 21.67
CA GLU A 159 10.49 4.09 22.95
C GLU A 159 9.50 3.73 24.08
N LEU A 160 8.19 3.71 23.81
CA LEU A 160 7.19 3.24 24.76
C LEU A 160 7.39 1.76 25.13
N ALA A 161 7.70 0.91 24.14
CA ALA A 161 7.89 -0.51 24.35
C ALA A 161 9.17 -0.79 25.15
N LYS A 162 10.26 -0.09 24.83
CA LYS A 162 11.53 -0.18 25.55
C LYS A 162 11.43 0.29 27.00
N GLY A 163 10.61 1.31 27.26
CA GLY A 163 10.31 1.81 28.60
C GLY A 163 9.29 0.98 29.38
N ASP A 164 8.85 -0.17 28.87
CA ASP A 164 7.80 -1.03 29.46
C ASP A 164 6.44 -0.33 29.66
N LEU A 165 6.23 0.84 29.05
CA LEU A 165 5.02 1.66 29.22
C LEU A 165 3.78 1.03 28.58
N LEU A 166 3.98 0.16 27.59
CA LEU A 166 2.91 -0.59 26.94
C LEU A 166 2.23 -1.62 27.86
N LYS A 167 2.86 -2.00 28.97
CA LYS A 167 2.31 -2.99 29.92
C LYS A 167 1.21 -2.39 30.82
N PHE A 168 1.17 -1.07 30.97
CA PHE A 168 0.33 -0.42 31.98
C PHE A 168 -1.06 0.01 31.46
N SER A 169 -1.27 0.04 30.14
CA SER A 169 -2.59 0.30 29.57
C SER A 169 -2.75 -0.28 28.17
N CYS A 170 -3.85 -1.01 27.99
CA CYS A 170 -4.15 -1.80 26.80
C CYS A 170 -4.45 -0.95 25.56
N ARG A 171 -4.74 0.34 25.74
CA ARG A 171 -5.09 1.29 24.67
C ARG A 171 -4.30 2.58 24.69
N LEU A 172 -3.52 2.85 25.74
CA LEU A 172 -2.81 4.13 25.87
C LEU A 172 -1.93 4.45 24.66
N VAL A 173 -1.32 3.43 24.04
CA VAL A 173 -0.49 3.62 22.85
C VAL A 173 -1.24 4.32 21.70
N THR A 174 -2.53 4.03 21.52
CA THR A 174 -3.33 4.65 20.44
C THR A 174 -3.62 6.13 20.71
N HIS A 175 -3.59 6.56 21.97
CA HIS A 175 -3.80 7.97 22.32
C HIS A 175 -2.62 8.89 21.95
N TYR A 176 -1.45 8.32 21.64
CA TYR A 176 -0.30 9.08 21.16
C TYR A 176 -0.28 9.24 19.63
N GLY A 177 -1.24 8.62 18.93
CA GLY A 177 -1.35 8.67 17.49
C GLY A 177 -2.52 9.51 17.01
N CYS A 178 -2.89 9.25 15.76
CA CYS A 178 -4.11 9.76 15.15
C CYS A 178 -4.80 8.63 14.38
N PHE A 179 -6.08 8.83 14.05
CA PHE A 179 -6.77 7.89 13.17
C PHE A 179 -6.01 7.71 11.86
N TRP A 180 -5.86 6.46 11.41
CA TRP A 180 -5.02 6.14 10.26
C TRP A 180 -5.44 6.88 8.99
N VAL A 181 -6.75 7.12 8.82
CA VAL A 181 -7.29 7.91 7.72
C VAL A 181 -6.68 9.31 7.61
N TYR A 182 -6.37 9.93 8.75
CA TYR A 182 -5.71 11.24 8.75
C TYR A 182 -4.27 11.11 8.22
N SER A 183 -3.52 10.12 8.68
CA SER A 183 -2.18 9.83 8.17
C SER A 183 -2.21 9.55 6.68
N LEU A 184 -3.09 8.68 6.19
CA LEU A 184 -3.26 8.43 4.76
C LEU A 184 -3.53 9.71 3.96
N GLY A 185 -4.44 10.57 4.46
CA GLY A 185 -4.69 11.87 3.84
C GLY A 185 -3.46 12.78 3.77
N GLN A 186 -2.58 12.75 4.77
CA GLN A 186 -1.31 13.48 4.74
C GLN A 186 -0.31 12.84 3.78
N ASN A 187 -0.17 11.52 3.79
CA ASN A 187 0.68 10.76 2.87
C ASN A 187 0.31 11.04 1.41
N PHE A 188 -0.99 11.09 1.08
CA PHE A 188 -1.47 11.43 -0.26
C PHE A 188 -1.23 12.88 -0.65
N ARG A 189 -0.90 13.76 0.30
CA ARG A 189 -0.45 15.14 0.04
C ARG A 189 1.08 15.25 0.01
N GLY A 190 1.79 14.13 0.13
CA GLY A 190 3.25 14.05 0.13
C GLY A 190 3.90 14.19 1.51
N PHE A 191 3.14 14.32 2.59
CA PHE A 191 3.70 14.46 3.94
C PHE A 191 3.95 13.10 4.60
N GLY A 192 5.01 13.00 5.39
CA GLY A 192 5.32 11.78 6.14
C GLY A 192 5.76 10.60 5.25
N LEU A 193 6.23 10.90 4.03
CA LEU A 193 6.82 9.92 3.13
C LEU A 193 8.34 9.93 3.24
N ASP A 194 8.95 8.80 2.89
CA ASP A 194 10.36 8.66 2.57
C ASP A 194 10.53 8.86 1.07
N HIS A 195 11.29 9.90 0.71
CA HIS A 195 11.54 10.30 -0.67
C HIS A 195 12.91 9.83 -1.17
N SER A 196 13.66 9.08 -0.36
CA SER A 196 14.95 8.54 -0.78
C SER A 196 14.77 7.61 -1.98
N GLU A 197 15.70 7.70 -2.93
CA GLU A 197 15.69 6.84 -4.12
C GLU A 197 15.78 5.36 -3.72
N GLU A 198 16.53 5.07 -2.66
CA GLU A 198 16.70 3.72 -2.11
C GLU A 198 15.38 3.12 -1.63
N ALA A 199 14.61 3.84 -0.81
CA ALA A 199 13.35 3.33 -0.25
C ALA A 199 12.27 3.16 -1.33
N VAL A 200 12.17 4.13 -2.24
CA VAL A 200 11.25 4.08 -3.38
C VAL A 200 11.58 2.89 -4.28
N LYS A 201 12.84 2.77 -4.70
CA LYS A 201 13.28 1.69 -5.60
C LYS A 201 13.10 0.32 -4.97
N ALA A 202 13.39 0.17 -3.66
CA ALA A 202 13.19 -1.09 -2.96
C ALA A 202 11.72 -1.56 -2.99
N LEU A 203 10.76 -0.64 -2.85
CA LEU A 203 9.34 -0.98 -2.92
C LEU A 203 8.89 -1.26 -4.37
N GLU A 204 9.38 -0.50 -5.34
CA GLU A 204 9.09 -0.72 -6.77
C GLU A 204 9.64 -2.06 -7.27
N GLU A 205 10.86 -2.43 -6.90
CA GLU A 205 11.45 -3.74 -7.21
C GLU A 205 10.68 -4.88 -6.54
N TYR A 206 10.26 -4.71 -5.29
CA TYR A 206 9.38 -5.66 -4.62
C TYR A 206 8.06 -5.83 -5.38
N ALA A 207 7.42 -4.73 -5.77
CA ALA A 207 6.18 -4.74 -6.52
C ALA A 207 6.35 -5.44 -7.88
N ALA A 208 7.41 -5.11 -8.63
CA ALA A 208 7.73 -5.74 -9.90
C ALA A 208 8.00 -7.24 -9.75
N SER A 209 8.67 -7.68 -8.69
CA SER A 209 8.99 -9.10 -8.47
C SER A 209 7.76 -9.96 -8.12
N LYS A 210 6.75 -9.37 -7.47
CA LYS A 210 5.56 -10.09 -6.95
C LYS A 210 4.34 -9.93 -7.83
N TYR A 211 4.21 -8.77 -8.48
CA TYR A 211 3.01 -8.33 -9.17
C TYR A 211 3.32 -7.85 -10.59
N ALA A 212 4.36 -8.41 -11.23
CA ALA A 212 4.71 -8.10 -12.61
C ALA A 212 3.45 -8.11 -13.49
N PRO A 213 3.14 -7.01 -14.19
CA PRO A 213 1.99 -6.97 -15.08
C PRO A 213 2.19 -8.05 -16.15
N SER A 214 1.24 -8.97 -16.26
CA SER A 214 1.31 -10.02 -17.28
C SER A 214 1.08 -9.46 -18.69
N VAL A 215 0.44 -8.29 -18.79
CA VAL A 215 0.14 -7.58 -20.03
C VAL A 215 0.19 -6.07 -19.78
N LEU A 216 0.82 -5.33 -20.69
CA LEU A 216 0.73 -3.88 -20.77
C LEU A 216 -0.07 -3.50 -22.02
N LEU A 217 -1.19 -2.80 -21.84
CA LEU A 217 -2.03 -2.33 -22.95
C LEU A 217 -1.94 -0.81 -23.03
N ASN A 218 -1.30 -0.30 -24.08
CA ASN A 218 -1.33 1.13 -24.41
C ASN A 218 -2.50 1.38 -25.38
N VAL A 219 -3.51 2.15 -24.97
CA VAL A 219 -4.68 2.49 -25.79
C VAL A 219 -4.68 3.99 -26.09
N GLY A 220 -4.48 4.34 -27.36
CA GLY A 220 -4.67 5.69 -27.87
C GLY A 220 -6.00 5.82 -28.60
N VAL A 221 -6.77 6.88 -28.30
CA VAL A 221 -7.97 7.23 -29.06
C VAL A 221 -7.74 8.61 -29.68
N GLY A 222 -7.48 8.62 -31.00
CA GLY A 222 -7.41 9.84 -31.80
C GLY A 222 -8.69 10.04 -32.60
N MET A 223 -9.26 11.25 -32.57
CA MET A 223 -10.37 11.64 -33.47
C MET A 223 -9.89 11.95 -34.89
N THR A 224 -8.57 12.03 -35.10
CA THR A 224 -7.91 12.20 -36.40
C THR A 224 -6.76 11.21 -36.49
N SER A 225 -6.49 10.69 -37.68
CA SER A 225 -5.50 9.64 -37.98
C SER A 225 -4.03 10.03 -37.76
N ILE A 226 -3.73 11.03 -36.90
CA ILE A 226 -2.42 11.69 -36.81
C ILE A 226 -1.98 11.93 -35.35
N LEU A 227 -2.52 11.19 -34.38
CA LEU A 227 -2.03 11.28 -32.99
C LEU A 227 -1.57 9.90 -32.52
N GLU A 228 -0.25 9.73 -32.43
CA GLU A 228 0.35 8.61 -31.71
C GLU A 228 0.10 8.81 -30.21
N PRO A 229 -0.38 7.78 -29.49
CA PRO A 229 -0.53 7.87 -28.05
C PRO A 229 0.83 8.03 -27.38
N VAL A 230 1.00 9.14 -26.66
CA VAL A 230 2.15 9.35 -25.77
C VAL A 230 1.86 8.66 -24.44
N LEU A 231 2.81 7.85 -23.95
CA LEU A 231 2.74 7.27 -22.62
C LEU A 231 2.70 8.39 -21.57
N ASP A 232 1.67 8.37 -20.73
CA ASP A 232 1.64 9.22 -19.54
C ASP A 232 2.71 8.69 -18.56
N GLY A 233 3.81 9.44 -18.40
CA GLY A 233 4.90 9.13 -17.46
C GLY A 233 4.44 9.04 -16.00
N PHE A 234 3.20 9.44 -15.72
CA PHE A 234 2.54 9.19 -14.44
C PHE A 234 2.17 7.71 -14.21
N CYS A 235 1.96 6.95 -15.28
CA CYS A 235 1.37 5.61 -15.23
C CYS A 235 2.39 4.47 -15.33
N ALA A 236 3.54 4.68 -15.94
CA ALA A 236 4.58 3.66 -16.10
C ALA A 236 5.97 4.26 -15.84
N SER A 237 6.83 3.56 -15.10
CA SER A 237 8.26 3.82 -15.28
C SER A 237 8.62 3.44 -16.71
N LEU A 238 9.27 4.35 -17.44
CA LEU A 238 9.75 4.09 -18.80
C LEU A 238 10.61 2.82 -18.85
N ASP A 239 11.34 2.54 -17.77
CA ASP A 239 12.20 1.36 -17.64
C ASP A 239 11.44 0.02 -17.75
N ASN A 240 10.23 -0.06 -17.19
CA ASN A 240 9.40 -1.25 -17.31
C ASN A 240 8.80 -1.40 -18.71
N TYR A 241 8.57 -0.29 -19.41
CA TYR A 241 8.08 -0.29 -20.80
C TYR A 241 9.16 -0.80 -21.76
N GLU A 242 10.37 -0.27 -21.66
CA GLU A 242 11.50 -0.67 -22.52
C GLU A 242 11.89 -2.14 -22.33
N GLN A 243 11.86 -2.64 -21.09
CA GLN A 243 12.12 -4.07 -20.83
C GLN A 243 11.06 -5.00 -21.41
N VAL A 244 9.79 -4.57 -21.43
CA VAL A 244 8.71 -5.34 -22.06
C VAL A 244 8.83 -5.33 -23.59
N LEU A 245 9.21 -4.20 -24.19
CA LEU A 245 9.49 -4.12 -25.63
C LEU A 245 10.69 -4.99 -26.03
N ALA A 246 11.78 -4.95 -25.25
CA ALA A 246 12.99 -5.74 -25.51
C ALA A 246 12.72 -7.26 -25.52
N LYS A 247 11.81 -7.73 -24.65
CA LYS A 247 11.40 -9.15 -24.62
C LYS A 247 10.55 -9.58 -25.81
N GLN A 248 9.85 -8.67 -26.48
CA GLN A 248 9.05 -9.00 -27.67
C GLN A 248 9.92 -9.15 -28.93
N THR A 249 11.04 -8.41 -29.00
CA THR A 249 12.04 -8.54 -30.07
C THR A 249 12.88 -9.81 -30.01
N GLU A 250 12.81 -10.58 -28.92
CA GLU A 250 13.50 -11.88 -28.78
C GLU A 250 12.62 -13.09 -29.16
N SER A 251 11.51 -12.87 -29.89
CA SER A 251 10.76 -14.00 -30.47
C SER A 251 11.64 -14.68 -31.53
N PRO A 252 11.80 -16.03 -31.50
CA PRO A 252 12.56 -16.73 -32.53
C PRO A 252 11.90 -16.50 -33.89
N ASP A 253 12.72 -16.23 -34.91
CA ASP A 253 12.26 -16.18 -36.30
C ASP A 253 11.37 -17.40 -36.59
N PRO A 254 10.21 -17.22 -37.25
CA PRO A 254 9.41 -18.35 -37.66
C PRO A 254 10.26 -19.25 -38.55
N GLU A 255 10.45 -20.50 -38.12
CA GLU A 255 11.16 -21.54 -38.88
C GLU A 255 10.68 -21.51 -40.34
N GLU A 256 11.62 -21.37 -41.27
CA GLU A 256 11.34 -21.46 -42.69
C GLU A 256 10.52 -22.73 -42.97
N PRO A 257 9.43 -22.65 -43.75
CA PRO A 257 8.64 -23.83 -44.06
C PRO A 257 9.52 -24.83 -44.80
N GLY A 258 9.75 -25.98 -44.15
CA GLY A 258 10.56 -27.07 -44.68
C GLY A 258 10.12 -27.44 -46.10
N HIS A 259 11.10 -27.45 -47.01
CA HIS A 259 10.97 -28.02 -48.34
C HIS A 259 10.43 -29.46 -48.23
N LEU A 260 9.19 -29.66 -48.68
CA LEU A 260 8.66 -30.99 -48.94
C LEU A 260 9.43 -31.57 -50.13
N ASP A 261 10.13 -32.66 -49.85
CA ASP A 261 10.92 -33.44 -50.80
C ASP A 261 9.97 -34.20 -51.73
N ASP A 262 9.75 -33.66 -52.93
CA ASP A 262 9.06 -34.37 -54.03
C ASP A 262 10.04 -35.37 -54.65
N SER A 263 10.11 -36.58 -54.09
CA SER A 263 10.68 -37.74 -54.77
C SER A 263 9.76 -38.96 -54.66
N TYR A 264 8.76 -38.99 -55.53
CA TYR A 264 8.17 -40.24 -56.01
C TYR A 264 8.73 -40.53 -57.40
N ASP A 265 9.69 -41.44 -57.47
CA ASP A 265 9.96 -42.24 -58.68
C ASP A 265 10.82 -43.47 -58.33
N ARG A 266 10.15 -44.61 -58.11
CA ARG A 266 10.38 -45.95 -58.69
C ARG A 266 9.83 -47.08 -57.83
#